data_AF-A0A1H0GKL7-F1
#
_entry.id   AF-A0A1H0GKL7-F1
#
_cell.length_a   1.000
_cell.length_b   1.000
_cell.length_c   1.000
_cell.angle_alpha   90.00
_cell.angle_beta   90.00
_cell.angle_gamma   90.00
#
_symmetry.space_group_name_H-M   'P 1'
#
loop_
_entity.id
_entity.type
_entity.pdbx_description
1 polymer ?
#
loop_
_entity_poly.entity_id
_entity_poly.type
_entity_poly.pdbx_seq_one_letter_code
_entity_poly.pdbx_strand_id
1 'polypeptide(L)'
;MAKAPNGPLGALNGKLHNLVFYMLNGQPIVRTIGDPGKPSRNQLANRQAMSVTMEMVSRISEFTNVSFELEARGTVRNAHNLATSYIKKHALKGEYPNISVDYSKVILSNGNIPGANDLKIEKREKGVLVSWNPSGQYNDTVMILLYHPLEKKAMPVINACRRDAGSYFVNLPEQLLHEPIEAYICFKSANGKAISDSAYIGNLNGEMESKEKREQKDKYALVKQRFEIVEADYLKQLEDNRGKPVDTKAFRNLEREYEVLKKKLEHLPGKPG
;
A
#
# COMPACT_ATOMS: atom_id res chain seq x y z
N MET A 1 20.81 -3.71 19.81
CA MET A 1 20.90 -3.67 21.27
C MET A 1 21.67 -4.90 21.73
N ALA A 2 22.63 -4.73 22.62
CA ALA A 2 23.32 -5.84 23.28
C ALA A 2 22.51 -6.23 24.52
N LYS A 3 22.46 -7.52 24.81
CA LYS A 3 21.82 -8.12 25.97
C LYS A 3 22.91 -8.69 26.87
N ALA A 4 22.71 -8.59 28.18
CA ALA A 4 23.59 -9.18 29.18
C ALA A 4 22.83 -10.30 29.92
N PRO A 5 22.65 -11.48 29.29
CA PRO A 5 21.81 -12.54 29.85
C PRO A 5 22.33 -13.10 31.17
N ASN A 6 23.65 -13.03 31.39
CA ASN A 6 24.34 -13.56 32.56
C ASN A 6 24.74 -12.46 33.56
N GLY A 7 24.00 -11.34 33.58
CA GLY A 7 24.24 -10.21 34.46
C GLY A 7 25.31 -9.22 33.97
N PRO A 8 25.61 -8.17 34.76
CA PRO A 8 26.44 -7.03 34.33
C PRO A 8 27.89 -7.37 33.97
N LEU A 9 28.45 -8.41 34.58
CA LEU A 9 29.81 -8.88 34.35
C LEU A 9 29.88 -10.08 33.39
N GLY A 10 28.73 -10.53 32.88
CA GLY A 10 28.63 -11.65 31.95
C GLY A 10 28.92 -11.27 30.50
N ALA A 11 29.15 -12.28 29.66
CA ALA A 11 29.33 -12.07 28.23
C ALA A 11 28.10 -11.39 27.61
N LEU A 12 28.34 -10.30 26.88
CA LEU A 12 27.30 -9.60 26.13
C LEU A 12 26.92 -10.39 24.88
N ASN A 13 25.68 -10.21 24.42
CA ASN A 13 25.19 -10.78 23.16
C ASN A 13 24.43 -9.72 22.37
N GLY A 14 24.88 -9.41 21.15
CA GLY A 14 24.30 -8.43 20.27
C GLY A 14 25.18 -7.19 20.06
N LYS A 15 24.57 -6.11 19.57
CA LYS A 15 25.27 -4.90 19.13
C LYS A 15 25.33 -3.82 20.22
N LEU A 16 26.55 -3.38 20.56
CA LEU A 16 26.85 -2.20 21.38
C LEU A 16 27.71 -1.23 20.56
N HIS A 17 27.16 -0.08 20.17
CA HIS A 17 27.84 0.87 19.29
C HIS A 17 28.38 0.19 18.00
N ASN A 18 29.70 0.23 17.77
CA ASN A 18 30.37 -0.39 16.63
C ASN A 18 30.83 -1.83 16.88
N LEU A 19 30.53 -2.39 18.05
CA LEU A 19 30.92 -3.73 18.44
C LEU A 19 29.73 -4.69 18.40
N VAL A 20 29.97 -5.91 17.93
CA VAL A 20 29.02 -7.01 17.93
C VAL A 20 29.61 -8.15 18.75
N PHE A 21 28.92 -8.49 19.84
CA PHE A 21 29.26 -9.59 20.72
C PHE A 21 28.41 -10.81 20.37
N TYR A 22 29.03 -11.98 20.22
CA TYR A 22 28.34 -13.22 19.90
C TYR A 22 29.16 -14.42 20.38
N MET A 23 28.53 -15.58 20.48
CA MET A 23 29.20 -16.83 20.80
C MET A 23 29.62 -17.53 19.50
N LEU A 24 30.90 -17.84 19.36
CA LEU A 24 31.43 -18.65 18.26
C LEU A 24 32.06 -19.91 18.86
N ASN A 25 31.51 -21.09 18.55
CA ASN A 25 32.00 -22.37 19.06
C ASN A 25 32.20 -22.41 20.58
N GLY A 26 31.29 -21.79 21.33
CA GLY A 26 31.35 -21.72 22.80
C GLY A 26 32.27 -20.63 23.37
N GLN A 27 32.94 -19.83 22.53
CA GLN A 27 33.77 -18.71 22.97
C GLN A 27 33.06 -17.37 22.75
N PRO A 28 33.08 -16.45 23.73
CA PRO A 28 32.57 -15.09 23.54
C PRO A 28 33.53 -14.30 22.65
N ILE A 29 33.06 -13.92 21.47
CA ILE A 29 33.82 -13.15 20.49
C ILE A 29 33.23 -11.75 20.36
N VAL A 30 34.12 -10.77 20.19
CA VAL A 30 33.75 -9.41 19.80
C VAL A 30 34.36 -9.09 18.44
N ARG A 31 33.58 -8.46 17.58
CA ARG A 31 34.06 -7.92 16.30
C ARG A 31 33.51 -6.53 16.06
N THR A 32 34.18 -5.78 15.19
CA THR A 32 33.62 -4.54 14.64
C THR A 32 32.55 -4.84 13.58
N ILE A 33 31.65 -3.88 13.38
CA ILE A 33 30.70 -3.95 12.27
C ILE A 33 31.47 -3.72 10.97
N GLY A 34 31.33 -4.65 10.02
CA GLY A 34 31.90 -4.50 8.69
C GLY A 34 31.12 -3.51 7.84
N ASP A 35 31.77 -2.94 6.82
CA ASP A 35 31.10 -2.12 5.81
C ASP A 35 30.18 -3.03 4.96
N PRO A 36 28.84 -2.78 4.95
CA PRO A 36 27.93 -3.57 4.13
C PRO A 36 28.11 -3.36 2.61
N GLY A 37 28.87 -2.36 2.18
CA GLY A 37 29.09 -2.06 0.77
C GLY A 37 27.81 -1.62 0.03
N LYS A 38 27.84 -1.69 -1.31
CA LYS A 38 26.67 -1.35 -2.14
C LYS A 38 25.60 -2.44 -2.03
N PRO A 39 24.33 -2.09 -1.78
CA PRO A 39 23.29 -3.09 -1.62
C PRO A 39 23.01 -3.83 -2.93
N SER A 40 22.85 -5.15 -2.85
CA SER A 40 22.45 -5.97 -3.99
C SER A 40 20.98 -5.69 -4.39
N ARG A 41 20.59 -6.10 -5.60
CA ARG A 41 19.20 -5.98 -6.08
C ARG A 41 18.21 -6.65 -5.12
N ASN A 42 18.55 -7.81 -4.56
CA ASN A 42 17.71 -8.51 -3.59
C ASN A 42 17.61 -7.76 -2.25
N GLN A 43 18.69 -7.10 -1.81
CA GLN A 43 18.67 -6.25 -0.62
C GLN A 43 17.79 -5.01 -0.84
N LEU A 44 17.86 -4.39 -2.02
CA LEU A 44 17.01 -3.27 -2.40
C LEU A 44 15.53 -3.68 -2.47
N ALA A 45 15.24 -4.84 -3.08
CA ALA A 45 13.89 -5.41 -3.10
C ALA A 45 13.32 -5.63 -1.69
N ASN A 46 14.10 -6.23 -0.79
CA ASN A 46 13.68 -6.43 0.59
C ASN A 46 13.47 -5.12 1.36
N ARG A 47 14.32 -4.11 1.12
CA ARG A 47 14.17 -2.77 1.70
C ARG A 47 12.88 -2.10 1.22
N GLN A 48 12.59 -2.16 -0.08
CA GLN A 48 11.34 -1.61 -0.62
C GLN A 48 10.12 -2.37 -0.09
N ALA A 49 10.14 -3.70 -0.09
CA ALA A 49 9.08 -4.53 0.48
C ALA A 49 8.79 -4.16 1.94
N MET A 50 9.84 -3.94 2.74
CA MET A 50 9.71 -3.49 4.11
C MET A 50 9.12 -2.07 4.19
N SER A 51 9.60 -1.14 3.35
CA SER A 51 9.08 0.23 3.31
C SER A 51 7.58 0.27 3.03
N VAL A 52 7.13 -0.46 2.00
CA VAL A 52 5.71 -0.57 1.63
C VAL A 52 4.89 -1.18 2.75
N THR A 53 5.40 -2.25 3.39
CA THR A 53 4.73 -2.90 4.51
C THR A 53 4.58 -1.95 5.70
N MET A 54 5.67 -1.30 6.12
CA MET A 54 5.69 -0.42 7.28
C MET A 54 4.79 0.80 7.07
N GLU A 55 4.73 1.32 5.84
CA GLU A 55 3.82 2.39 5.49
C GLU A 55 2.37 1.98 5.74
N MET A 56 1.93 0.84 5.21
CA MET A 56 0.58 0.33 5.46
C MET A 56 0.32 0.08 6.95
N VAL A 57 1.21 -0.67 7.63
CA VAL A 57 1.05 -1.06 9.05
C VAL A 57 0.91 0.17 9.95
N SER A 58 1.67 1.23 9.67
CA SER A 58 1.58 2.48 10.45
C SER A 58 0.18 3.09 10.41
N ARG A 59 -0.51 3.00 9.27
CA ARG A 59 -1.84 3.58 9.04
C ARG A 59 -2.95 2.76 9.68
N ILE A 60 -2.80 1.45 9.72
CA ILE A 60 -3.79 0.51 10.28
C ILE A 60 -3.51 0.13 11.74
N SER A 61 -2.55 0.81 12.38
CA SER A 61 -2.03 0.44 13.70
C SER A 61 -3.12 0.33 14.76
N GLU A 62 -4.07 1.27 14.79
CA GLU A 62 -5.23 1.24 15.69
C GLU A 62 -6.04 -0.05 15.57
N PHE A 63 -6.32 -0.49 14.34
CA PHE A 63 -7.02 -1.76 14.09
C PHE A 63 -6.18 -2.96 14.52
N THR A 64 -4.92 -3.01 14.04
CA THR A 64 -4.03 -4.16 14.26
C THR A 64 -3.64 -4.35 15.72
N ASN A 65 -3.56 -3.27 16.50
CA ASN A 65 -3.26 -3.32 17.93
C ASN A 65 -4.34 -4.08 18.70
N VAL A 66 -5.61 -3.95 18.31
CA VAL A 66 -6.73 -4.65 18.93
C VAL A 66 -6.84 -6.08 18.39
N SER A 67 -6.66 -6.25 17.08
CA SER A 67 -6.89 -7.54 16.44
C SER A 67 -5.80 -8.58 16.72
N PHE A 68 -4.53 -8.16 16.74
CA PHE A 68 -3.39 -9.03 17.05
C PHE A 68 -3.03 -9.04 18.54
N GLU A 69 -3.77 -8.34 19.40
CA GLU A 69 -3.52 -8.31 20.85
C GLU A 69 -3.48 -9.72 21.45
N LEU A 70 -4.43 -10.57 21.05
CA LEU A 70 -4.58 -11.94 21.56
C LEU A 70 -3.43 -12.85 21.12
N GLU A 71 -2.98 -12.76 19.87
CA GLU A 71 -1.86 -13.53 19.35
C GLU A 71 -0.51 -13.05 19.92
N ALA A 72 -0.38 -11.74 20.19
CA ALA A 72 0.83 -11.17 20.78
C ALA A 72 1.00 -11.57 22.26
N ARG A 73 -0.11 -11.79 22.97
CA ARG A 73 -0.13 -12.05 24.42
C ARG A 73 0.71 -13.27 24.78
N GLY A 74 1.63 -13.09 25.73
CA GLY A 74 2.53 -14.17 26.19
C GLY A 74 3.70 -14.46 25.24
N THR A 75 3.88 -13.67 24.17
CA THR A 75 5.01 -13.78 23.25
C THR A 75 5.95 -12.57 23.38
N VAL A 76 7.13 -12.67 22.76
CA VAL A 76 8.05 -11.53 22.61
C VAL A 76 7.68 -10.60 21.43
N ARG A 77 6.64 -10.92 20.67
CA ARG A 77 6.17 -10.13 19.52
C ARG A 77 5.09 -9.16 20.00
N ASN A 78 5.01 -7.99 19.37
CA ASN A 78 3.90 -7.06 19.52
C ASN A 78 2.96 -7.15 18.30
N ALA A 79 1.78 -6.54 18.41
CA ALA A 79 0.79 -6.50 17.33
C ALA A 79 1.37 -5.94 16.02
N HIS A 80 2.19 -4.89 16.11
CA HIS A 80 2.86 -4.29 14.96
C HIS A 80 3.77 -5.31 14.23
N ASN A 81 4.57 -6.10 14.95
CA ASN A 81 5.44 -7.12 14.37
C ASN A 81 4.64 -8.25 13.70
N LEU A 82 3.50 -8.63 14.28
CA LEU A 82 2.59 -9.62 13.70
C LEU A 82 1.98 -9.09 12.40
N ALA A 83 1.40 -7.88 12.42
CA ALA A 83 0.85 -7.24 11.23
C ALA A 83 1.90 -7.11 10.11
N THR A 84 3.10 -6.62 10.44
CA THR A 84 4.22 -6.54 9.49
C THR A 84 4.60 -7.90 8.92
N SER A 85 4.60 -8.96 9.75
CA SER A 85 4.91 -10.32 9.28
C SER A 85 3.86 -10.84 8.29
N TYR A 86 2.58 -10.74 8.63
CA TYR A 86 1.50 -11.22 7.78
C TYR A 86 1.43 -10.46 6.44
N ILE A 87 1.45 -9.12 6.49
CA ILE A 87 1.37 -8.29 5.28
C ILE A 87 2.57 -8.53 4.38
N LYS A 88 3.79 -8.52 4.93
CA LYS A 88 4.99 -8.72 4.12
C LYS A 88 5.03 -10.10 3.44
N LYS A 89 4.50 -11.13 4.11
CA LYS A 89 4.53 -12.51 3.62
C LYS A 89 3.45 -12.80 2.58
N HIS A 90 2.27 -12.18 2.73
CA HIS A 90 1.08 -12.57 1.96
C HIS A 90 0.55 -11.49 1.02
N ALA A 91 0.78 -10.23 1.33
CA ALA A 91 0.08 -9.10 0.71
C ALA A 91 0.98 -8.18 -0.12
N LEU A 92 2.15 -8.63 -0.56
CA LEU A 92 2.99 -7.88 -1.48
C LEU A 92 2.88 -8.46 -2.90
N LYS A 93 2.76 -7.58 -3.89
CA LYS A 93 2.76 -7.90 -5.32
C LYS A 93 3.80 -7.05 -6.08
N GLY A 94 4.16 -7.53 -7.27
CA GLY A 94 5.14 -6.89 -8.15
C GLY A 94 6.59 -7.26 -7.82
N GLU A 95 7.52 -6.66 -8.56
CA GLU A 95 8.96 -6.88 -8.42
C GLU A 95 9.68 -5.54 -8.29
N TYR A 96 10.83 -5.52 -7.63
CA TYR A 96 11.65 -4.31 -7.48
C TYR A 96 11.99 -3.70 -8.86
N PRO A 97 11.78 -2.38 -9.07
CA PRO A 97 11.47 -1.34 -8.07
C PRO A 97 9.97 -0.98 -7.94
N ASN A 98 9.06 -1.85 -8.34
CA ASN A 98 7.61 -1.61 -8.38
C ASN A 98 6.83 -2.56 -7.45
N ILE A 99 7.29 -2.71 -6.20
CA ILE A 99 6.60 -3.50 -5.18
C ILE A 99 5.44 -2.69 -4.60
N SER A 100 4.26 -3.28 -4.49
CA SER A 100 3.05 -2.66 -3.95
C SER A 100 2.24 -3.65 -3.11
N VAL A 101 1.20 -3.16 -2.43
CA VAL A 101 0.31 -3.99 -1.62
C VAL A 101 -0.76 -4.62 -2.51
N ASP A 102 -0.98 -5.93 -2.35
CA ASP A 102 -2.16 -6.65 -2.81
C ASP A 102 -3.21 -6.63 -1.71
N TYR A 103 -4.11 -5.64 -1.76
CA TYR A 103 -5.11 -5.40 -0.72
C TYR A 103 -6.01 -6.62 -0.46
N SER A 104 -6.30 -7.42 -1.48
CA SER A 104 -7.12 -8.63 -1.36
C SER A 104 -6.52 -9.71 -0.45
N LYS A 105 -5.20 -9.68 -0.24
CA LYS A 105 -4.45 -10.68 0.55
C LYS A 105 -3.96 -10.17 1.90
N VAL A 106 -4.36 -8.95 2.27
CA VAL A 106 -3.99 -8.36 3.55
C VAL A 106 -4.71 -9.11 4.68
N ILE A 107 -3.92 -9.63 5.62
CA ILE A 107 -4.41 -10.28 6.84
C ILE A 107 -4.24 -9.29 7.99
N LEU A 108 -5.37 -8.92 8.59
CA LEU A 108 -5.45 -7.94 9.68
C LEU A 108 -5.74 -8.57 11.04
N SER A 109 -6.24 -9.81 11.05
CA SER A 109 -6.47 -10.58 12.27
C SER A 109 -6.30 -12.06 11.95
N ASN A 110 -5.82 -12.82 12.93
CA ASN A 110 -5.75 -14.27 12.88
C ASN A 110 -6.34 -14.82 14.19
N GLY A 111 -7.31 -15.72 14.09
CA GLY A 111 -7.92 -16.32 15.26
C GLY A 111 -8.90 -17.45 14.96
N ASN A 112 -9.53 -17.97 16.02
CA ASN A 112 -10.20 -19.27 15.97
C ASN A 112 -11.72 -19.19 15.89
N ILE A 113 -12.32 -17.99 15.87
CA ILE A 113 -13.76 -17.83 15.70
C ILE A 113 -14.09 -17.87 14.19
N PRO A 114 -15.17 -18.55 13.77
CA PRO A 114 -15.60 -18.51 12.37
C PRO A 114 -15.95 -17.09 11.92
N GLY A 115 -15.42 -16.68 10.76
CA GLY A 115 -15.83 -15.47 10.05
C GLY A 115 -17.28 -15.55 9.55
N ALA A 116 -17.78 -14.45 8.96
CA ALA A 116 -19.14 -14.40 8.40
C ALA A 116 -19.16 -14.64 6.89
N ASN A 117 -20.28 -15.18 6.41
CA ASN A 117 -20.54 -15.41 5.00
C ASN A 117 -21.32 -14.24 4.38
N ASP A 118 -21.46 -14.26 3.06
CA ASP A 118 -22.24 -13.29 2.28
C ASP A 118 -21.86 -11.83 2.55
N LEU A 119 -20.55 -11.60 2.72
CA LEU A 119 -19.99 -10.27 2.92
C LEU A 119 -20.26 -9.41 1.69
N LYS A 120 -20.83 -8.22 1.91
CA LYS A 120 -21.11 -7.24 0.87
C LYS A 120 -20.75 -5.85 1.35
N ILE A 121 -20.35 -5.02 0.39
CA ILE A 121 -20.06 -3.62 0.59
C ILE A 121 -20.81 -2.80 -0.45
N GLU A 122 -21.47 -1.72 -0.01
CA GLU A 122 -22.25 -0.84 -0.87
C GLU A 122 -21.98 0.62 -0.52
N LYS A 123 -21.69 1.44 -1.54
CA LYS A 123 -21.56 2.89 -1.38
C LYS A 123 -22.95 3.52 -1.25
N ARG A 124 -23.14 4.39 -0.25
CA ARG A 124 -24.33 5.24 -0.07
C ARG A 124 -23.90 6.72 -0.08
N GLU A 125 -24.86 7.64 -0.02
CA GLU A 125 -24.59 9.09 -0.13
C GLU A 125 -23.61 9.62 0.94
N LYS A 126 -23.69 9.13 2.18
CA LYS A 126 -22.91 9.64 3.33
C LYS A 126 -21.88 8.67 3.89
N GLY A 127 -21.63 7.57 3.19
CA GLY A 127 -20.82 6.49 3.74
C GLY A 127 -20.90 5.18 2.99
N VAL A 128 -20.47 4.13 3.68
CA VAL A 128 -20.43 2.77 3.15
C VAL A 128 -21.25 1.87 4.05
N LEU A 129 -22.17 1.11 3.46
CA LEU A 129 -22.89 0.04 4.13
C LEU A 129 -22.12 -1.26 3.97
N VAL A 130 -21.77 -1.88 5.10
CA VAL A 130 -21.19 -3.22 5.15
C VAL A 130 -22.27 -4.16 5.65
N SER A 131 -22.49 -5.28 4.97
CA SER A 131 -23.48 -6.29 5.37
C SER A 131 -22.92 -7.69 5.27
N TRP A 132 -23.45 -8.59 6.10
CA TRP A 132 -23.03 -9.99 6.20
C TRP A 132 -24.21 -10.85 6.62
N ASN A 133 -24.07 -12.17 6.52
CA ASN A 133 -25.08 -13.09 7.02
C ASN A 133 -25.07 -13.15 8.56
N PRO A 134 -26.13 -12.73 9.26
CA PRO A 134 -26.20 -12.75 10.72
C PRO A 134 -26.55 -14.14 11.29
N SER A 135 -26.79 -15.14 10.44
CA SER A 135 -27.27 -16.46 10.87
C SER A 135 -26.30 -17.11 11.86
N GLY A 136 -26.80 -17.43 13.05
CA GLY A 136 -26.07 -18.06 14.13
C GLY A 136 -26.35 -17.37 15.47
N GLN A 137 -26.05 -18.06 16.58
CA GLN A 137 -26.13 -17.46 17.92
C GLN A 137 -24.78 -16.84 18.28
N TYR A 138 -24.48 -15.69 17.69
CA TYR A 138 -23.24 -14.97 17.93
C TYR A 138 -23.51 -13.74 18.79
N ASN A 139 -22.70 -13.56 19.84
CA ASN A 139 -22.65 -12.33 20.62
C ASN A 139 -21.38 -11.51 20.31
N ASP A 140 -20.69 -11.83 19.22
CA ASP A 140 -19.45 -11.18 18.81
C ASP A 140 -19.69 -9.71 18.45
N THR A 141 -18.69 -8.89 18.73
CA THR A 141 -18.58 -7.50 18.28
C THR A 141 -17.88 -7.47 16.92
N VAL A 142 -18.46 -6.72 15.99
CA VAL A 142 -17.93 -6.53 14.63
C VAL A 142 -16.87 -5.43 14.63
N MET A 143 -15.74 -5.73 13.98
CA MET A 143 -14.66 -4.80 13.69
C MET A 143 -14.57 -4.61 12.17
N ILE A 144 -14.54 -3.35 11.71
CA ILE A 144 -14.44 -3.01 10.29
C ILE A 144 -13.23 -2.11 10.07
N LEU A 145 -12.52 -2.30 8.96
CA LEU A 145 -11.50 -1.36 8.49
C LEU A 145 -11.85 -0.94 7.06
N LEU A 146 -11.99 0.37 6.85
CA LEU A 146 -11.97 0.95 5.51
C LEU A 146 -10.60 1.60 5.28
N TYR A 147 -9.91 1.18 4.23
CA TYR A 147 -8.60 1.70 3.87
C TYR A 147 -8.67 2.43 2.53
N HIS A 148 -8.05 3.60 2.46
CA HIS A 148 -7.96 4.44 1.25
C HIS A 148 -6.54 4.37 0.69
N PRO A 149 -6.30 3.60 -0.39
CA PRO A 149 -4.98 3.43 -0.99
C PRO A 149 -4.30 4.72 -1.44
N LEU A 150 -5.07 5.69 -1.95
CA LEU A 150 -4.52 6.92 -2.52
C LEU A 150 -4.01 7.87 -1.44
N GLU A 151 -4.83 8.19 -0.45
CA GLU A 151 -4.43 9.03 0.68
C GLU A 151 -3.60 8.28 1.74
N LYS A 152 -3.49 6.96 1.62
CA LYS A 152 -2.84 6.08 2.62
C LYS A 152 -3.43 6.32 4.00
N LYS A 153 -4.76 6.31 4.07
CA LYS A 153 -5.55 6.60 5.27
C LYS A 153 -6.39 5.39 5.63
N ALA A 154 -6.43 5.07 6.92
CA ALA A 154 -7.27 4.00 7.45
C ALA A 154 -8.38 4.61 8.33
N MET A 155 -9.56 4.02 8.27
CA MET A 155 -10.71 4.36 9.09
C MET A 155 -11.19 3.09 9.79
N PRO A 156 -10.64 2.80 10.98
CA PRO A 156 -11.04 1.65 11.77
C PRO A 156 -12.34 1.94 12.53
N VAL A 157 -13.19 0.92 12.63
CA VAL A 157 -14.35 0.89 13.51
C VAL A 157 -14.21 -0.36 14.39
N ILE A 158 -13.68 -0.19 15.59
CA ILE A 158 -13.31 -1.30 16.49
C ILE A 158 -14.53 -1.94 17.18
N ASN A 159 -15.57 -1.15 17.47
CA ASN A 159 -16.79 -1.63 18.12
C ASN A 159 -18.00 -1.18 17.32
N ALA A 160 -18.18 -1.73 16.12
CA ALA A 160 -19.23 -1.30 15.21
C ALA A 160 -20.62 -1.64 15.76
N CYS A 161 -20.93 -2.94 15.83
CA CYS A 161 -22.19 -3.45 16.36
C CYS A 161 -22.02 -4.91 16.77
N ARG A 162 -23.10 -5.52 17.27
CA ARG A 162 -23.17 -6.97 17.42
C ARG A 162 -23.29 -7.65 16.06
N ARG A 163 -22.76 -8.85 15.94
CA ARG A 163 -22.78 -9.65 14.70
C ARG A 163 -24.18 -10.03 14.24
N ASP A 164 -25.13 -10.16 15.15
CA ASP A 164 -26.54 -10.45 14.86
C ASP A 164 -27.29 -9.29 14.17
N ALA A 165 -26.71 -8.08 14.12
CA ALA A 165 -27.28 -6.94 13.40
C ALA A 165 -27.28 -7.13 11.86
N GLY A 166 -26.37 -7.96 11.32
CA GLY A 166 -26.28 -8.28 9.88
C GLY A 166 -25.81 -7.15 8.96
N SER A 167 -25.72 -5.92 9.46
CA SER A 167 -25.15 -4.79 8.72
C SER A 167 -24.71 -3.66 9.63
N TYR A 168 -23.80 -2.83 9.12
CA TYR A 168 -23.34 -1.62 9.79
C TYR A 168 -23.01 -0.54 8.76
N PHE A 169 -23.44 0.70 9.04
CA PHE A 169 -23.17 1.85 8.20
C PHE A 169 -21.99 2.66 8.75
N VAL A 170 -20.94 2.79 7.93
CA VAL A 170 -19.75 3.59 8.25
C VAL A 170 -19.89 4.95 7.59
N ASN A 171 -20.08 5.99 8.41
CA ASN A 171 -20.08 7.38 7.94
C ASN A 171 -18.69 7.76 7.42
N LEU A 172 -18.64 8.36 6.23
CA LEU A 172 -17.40 8.84 5.62
C LEU A 172 -17.54 10.32 5.20
N PRO A 173 -16.47 11.11 5.32
CA PRO A 173 -16.40 12.42 4.68
C PRO A 173 -16.60 12.31 3.16
N GLU A 174 -17.25 13.30 2.57
CA GLU A 174 -17.53 13.35 1.13
C GLU A 174 -16.27 13.20 0.28
N GLN A 175 -15.14 13.79 0.71
CA GLN A 175 -13.87 13.70 -0.01
C GLN A 175 -13.40 12.25 -0.17
N LEU A 176 -13.58 11.43 0.87
CA LEU A 176 -13.12 10.04 0.91
C LEU A 176 -14.08 9.08 0.20
N LEU A 177 -15.34 9.45 0.05
CA LEU A 177 -16.36 8.63 -0.61
C LEU A 177 -16.10 8.39 -2.10
N HIS A 178 -15.38 9.30 -2.75
CA HIS A 178 -15.04 9.21 -4.17
C HIS A 178 -13.67 8.57 -4.43
N GLU A 179 -12.88 8.33 -3.38
CA GLU A 179 -11.61 7.63 -3.50
C GLU A 179 -11.78 6.10 -3.53
N PRO A 180 -10.79 5.35 -4.02
CA PRO A 180 -10.73 3.91 -3.82
C PRO A 180 -10.84 3.53 -2.35
N ILE A 181 -11.68 2.55 -2.04
CA ILE A 181 -11.89 2.03 -0.69
C ILE A 181 -11.68 0.53 -0.70
N GLU A 182 -10.79 0.05 0.16
CA GLU A 182 -10.56 -1.36 0.45
C GLU A 182 -11.17 -1.69 1.82
N ALA A 183 -12.07 -2.67 1.87
CA ALA A 183 -12.82 -2.97 3.08
C ALA A 183 -12.51 -4.34 3.66
N TYR A 184 -12.36 -4.39 4.98
CA TYR A 184 -12.09 -5.59 5.74
C TYR A 184 -13.01 -5.67 6.95
N ILE A 185 -13.26 -6.90 7.40
CA ILE A 185 -14.09 -7.21 8.57
C ILE A 185 -13.47 -8.33 9.38
N CYS A 186 -13.58 -8.25 10.70
CA CYS A 186 -13.36 -9.38 11.60
C CYS A 186 -14.30 -9.30 12.81
N PHE A 187 -14.35 -10.37 13.58
CA PHE A 187 -15.29 -10.54 14.70
C PHE A 187 -14.53 -10.84 15.98
N LYS A 188 -14.80 -10.09 17.03
CA LYS A 188 -14.21 -10.27 18.36
C LYS A 188 -15.29 -10.77 19.32
N SER A 189 -15.03 -11.82 20.07
CA SER A 189 -16.01 -12.35 21.03
C SER A 189 -16.44 -11.29 22.05
N ALA A 190 -17.67 -11.38 22.57
CA ALA A 190 -18.18 -10.45 23.59
C ALA A 190 -17.26 -10.31 24.81
N ASN A 191 -16.62 -11.41 25.21
CA ASN A 191 -15.69 -11.44 26.35
C ASN A 191 -14.26 -10.97 25.99
N GLY A 192 -14.00 -10.63 24.72
CA GLY A 192 -12.72 -10.16 24.21
C GLY A 192 -11.59 -11.18 24.22
N LYS A 193 -11.88 -12.47 24.42
CA LYS A 193 -10.88 -13.54 24.55
C LYS A 193 -10.58 -14.30 23.26
N ALA A 194 -11.38 -14.10 22.21
CA ALA A 194 -11.18 -14.74 20.93
C ALA A 194 -11.54 -13.76 19.79
N ILE A 195 -10.95 -13.99 18.62
CA ILE A 195 -11.16 -13.19 17.42
C ILE A 195 -11.25 -14.14 16.21
N SER A 196 -11.88 -13.71 15.12
CA SER A 196 -11.86 -14.40 13.84
C SER A 196 -10.65 -14.00 13.00
N ASP A 197 -10.37 -14.78 11.97
CA ASP A 197 -9.59 -14.31 10.83
C ASP A 197 -10.25 -13.09 10.18
N SER A 198 -9.43 -12.20 9.62
CA SER A 198 -9.92 -11.05 8.88
C SER A 198 -10.35 -11.49 7.49
N ALA A 199 -11.51 -11.01 7.05
CA ALA A 199 -12.00 -11.21 5.69
C ALA A 199 -11.93 -9.91 4.90
N TYR A 200 -11.43 -10.01 3.67
CA TYR A 200 -11.53 -8.94 2.69
C TYR A 200 -12.94 -8.96 2.07
N ILE A 201 -13.65 -7.85 2.16
CA ILE A 201 -15.03 -7.74 1.66
C ILE A 201 -15.03 -7.40 0.17
N GLY A 202 -14.11 -6.52 -0.24
CA GLY A 202 -14.02 -6.03 -1.61
C GLY A 202 -13.54 -4.59 -1.67
N ASN A 203 -13.55 -4.08 -2.91
CA ASN A 203 -13.17 -2.72 -3.25
C ASN A 203 -14.40 -1.92 -3.72
N LEU A 204 -14.45 -0.64 -3.37
CA LEU A 204 -15.32 0.36 -4.00
C LEU A 204 -14.50 1.39 -4.77
N ASN A 205 -15.08 1.90 -5.86
CA ASN A 205 -14.50 2.92 -6.77
C ASN A 205 -13.24 2.49 -7.55
N GLY A 206 -12.85 1.20 -7.50
CA GLY A 206 -11.78 0.62 -8.31
C GLY A 206 -10.35 1.03 -7.91
N GLU A 207 -9.35 0.56 -8.65
CA GLU A 207 -7.98 1.11 -8.58
C GLU A 207 -7.96 2.44 -9.37
N MET A 208 -8.32 3.58 -8.76
CA MET A 208 -8.03 4.87 -9.40
C MET A 208 -6.51 5.05 -9.52
N GLU A 209 -6.06 5.48 -10.69
CA GLU A 209 -4.66 5.77 -10.95
C GLU A 209 -4.11 6.77 -9.92
N SER A 210 -2.92 6.51 -9.38
CA SER A 210 -2.29 7.37 -8.38
C SER A 210 -2.25 8.82 -8.85
N LYS A 211 -2.28 9.80 -7.93
CA LYS A 211 -2.17 11.23 -8.27
C LYS A 211 -0.99 11.50 -9.23
N GLU A 212 0.14 10.83 -9.00
CA GLU A 212 1.31 10.88 -9.87
C GLU A 212 1.05 10.33 -11.29
N LYS A 213 0.35 9.19 -11.42
CA LYS A 213 -0.03 8.64 -12.74
C LYS A 213 -1.02 9.55 -13.45
N ARG A 214 -1.95 10.16 -12.71
CA ARG A 214 -2.91 11.14 -13.23
C ARG A 214 -2.19 12.40 -13.72
N GLU A 215 -1.27 12.95 -12.94
CA GLU A 215 -0.41 14.08 -13.33
C GLU A 215 0.45 13.74 -14.56
N GLN A 216 1.00 12.52 -14.62
CA GLN A 216 1.76 12.06 -15.80
C GLN A 216 0.88 11.98 -17.04
N LYS A 217 -0.35 11.44 -16.92
CA LYS A 217 -1.33 11.41 -18.01
C LYS A 217 -1.77 12.82 -18.44
N ASP A 218 -2.04 13.71 -17.49
CA ASP A 218 -2.44 15.08 -17.77
C ASP A 218 -1.30 15.84 -18.50
N LYS A 219 -0.05 15.64 -18.05
CA LYS A 219 1.13 16.19 -18.71
C LYS A 219 1.33 15.62 -20.11
N TYR A 220 1.11 14.31 -20.30
CA TYR A 220 1.15 13.66 -21.61
C TYR A 220 0.06 14.24 -22.54
N ALA A 221 -1.18 14.34 -22.05
CA ALA A 221 -2.31 14.88 -22.80
C ALA A 221 -2.07 16.32 -23.25
N LEU A 222 -1.52 17.17 -22.37
CA LEU A 222 -1.19 18.55 -22.70
C LEU A 222 -0.11 18.66 -23.80
N VAL A 223 0.95 17.85 -23.70
CA VAL A 223 2.01 17.81 -24.74
C VAL A 223 1.45 17.26 -26.06
N LYS A 224 0.55 16.26 -26.00
CA LYS A 224 -0.09 15.67 -27.17
C LYS A 224 -0.99 16.68 -27.89
N GLN A 225 -1.80 17.44 -27.16
CA GLN A 225 -2.62 18.51 -27.75
C GLN A 225 -1.76 19.56 -28.46
N ARG A 226 -0.65 20.00 -27.85
CA ARG A 226 0.28 20.94 -28.50
C ARG A 226 0.92 20.33 -29.75
N PHE A 227 1.29 19.06 -29.70
CA PHE A 227 1.87 18.35 -30.84
C PHE A 227 0.88 18.25 -32.00
N GLU A 228 -0.38 17.88 -31.76
CA GLU A 228 -1.40 17.77 -32.81
C GLU A 228 -1.63 19.11 -33.55
N ILE A 229 -1.61 20.23 -32.82
CA ILE A 229 -1.70 21.57 -33.43
C ILE A 229 -0.47 21.86 -34.30
N VAL A 230 0.73 21.65 -33.76
CA VAL A 230 2.00 21.93 -34.46
C VAL A 230 2.20 21.00 -35.68
N GLU A 231 1.78 19.73 -35.57
CA GLU A 231 1.83 18.76 -36.66
C GLU A 231 0.88 19.15 -37.80
N ALA A 232 -0.34 19.59 -37.47
CA ALA A 232 -1.27 20.10 -38.48
C ALA A 232 -0.70 21.31 -39.24
N ASP A 233 -0.10 22.26 -38.53
CA ASP A 233 0.54 23.43 -39.15
C ASP A 233 1.76 23.04 -40.00
N TYR A 234 2.58 22.10 -39.54
CA TYR A 234 3.74 21.59 -40.27
C TYR A 234 3.35 20.90 -41.57
N LEU A 235 2.39 19.98 -41.51
CA LEU A 235 1.89 19.25 -42.68
C LEU A 235 1.24 20.19 -43.69
N LYS A 236 0.45 21.16 -43.23
CA LYS A 236 -0.16 22.17 -44.08
C LYS A 236 0.89 23.00 -44.82
N GLN A 237 1.95 23.43 -44.13
CA GLN A 237 3.05 24.14 -44.78
C GLN A 237 3.83 23.26 -45.77
N LEU A 238 3.95 21.95 -45.54
CA LEU A 238 4.55 21.04 -46.52
C LEU A 238 3.69 20.86 -47.77
N GLU A 239 2.37 20.75 -47.61
CA GLU A 239 1.40 20.64 -48.72
C GLU A 239 1.37 21.91 -49.58
N ASP A 240 1.26 23.09 -48.95
CA ASP A 240 1.22 24.39 -49.64
C ASP A 240 2.48 24.61 -50.50
N ASN A 241 3.61 24.00 -50.11
CA ASN A 241 4.89 24.12 -50.81
C ASN A 241 5.22 22.93 -51.72
N ARG A 242 4.25 22.05 -52.02
CA ARG A 242 4.44 20.86 -52.87
C ARG A 242 5.63 19.99 -52.44
N GLY A 243 5.88 19.89 -51.14
CA GLY A 243 6.99 19.13 -50.57
C GLY A 243 8.39 19.74 -50.75
N LYS A 244 8.50 21.00 -51.21
CA LYS A 244 9.77 21.74 -51.22
C LYS A 244 9.93 22.50 -49.90
N PRO A 245 11.03 22.31 -49.14
CA PRO A 245 11.23 23.00 -47.86
C PRO A 245 11.24 24.51 -48.06
N VAL A 246 10.41 25.24 -47.32
CA VAL A 246 10.48 26.70 -47.28
C VAL A 246 11.57 27.08 -46.28
N ASP A 247 12.71 27.58 -46.77
CA ASP A 247 13.81 28.03 -45.92
C ASP A 247 13.53 29.41 -45.30
N THR A 248 12.48 29.49 -44.49
CA THR A 248 12.21 30.64 -43.64
C THR A 248 12.56 30.31 -42.20
N LYS A 249 12.93 31.34 -41.43
CA LYS A 249 13.15 31.21 -39.99
C LYS A 249 11.92 30.68 -39.25
N ALA A 250 10.72 31.03 -39.73
CA ALA A 250 9.46 30.57 -39.17
C ALA A 250 9.27 29.05 -39.37
N PHE A 251 9.50 28.55 -40.59
CA PHE A 251 9.43 27.11 -40.88
C PHE A 251 10.45 26.31 -40.07
N ARG A 252 11.70 26.77 -40.00
CA ARG A 252 12.76 26.10 -39.20
C ARG A 252 12.42 26.02 -37.71
N ASN A 253 11.77 27.05 -37.16
CA ASN A 253 11.32 27.02 -35.76
C ASN A 253 10.18 26.02 -35.56
N LEU A 254 9.24 25.97 -36.51
CA LEU A 254 8.10 25.08 -36.46
C LEU A 254 8.52 23.60 -36.61
N GLU A 255 9.41 23.30 -37.56
CA GLU A 255 10.03 21.99 -37.73
C GLU A 255 10.77 21.54 -36.45
N ARG A 256 11.54 22.45 -35.84
CA ARG A 256 12.23 22.17 -34.58
C ARG A 256 11.26 21.91 -33.42
N GLU A 257 10.16 22.67 -33.35
CA GLU A 257 9.12 22.46 -32.34
C GLU A 257 8.44 21.10 -32.54
N TYR A 258 8.11 20.74 -33.79
CA TYR A 258 7.58 19.43 -34.16
C TYR A 258 8.51 18.29 -33.71
N GLU A 259 9.79 18.33 -34.07
CA GLU A 259 10.76 17.29 -33.70
C GLU A 259 10.93 17.16 -32.17
N VAL A 260 10.98 18.30 -31.46
CA VAL A 260 11.12 18.31 -30.00
C VAL A 260 9.89 17.72 -29.32
N LEU A 261 8.68 18.07 -29.77
CA LEU A 261 7.44 17.56 -29.21
C LEU A 261 7.25 16.07 -29.53
N LYS A 262 7.59 15.64 -30.75
CA LYS A 262 7.60 14.23 -31.14
C LYS A 262 8.51 13.40 -30.23
N LYS A 263 9.75 13.84 -30.05
CA LYS A 263 10.73 13.17 -29.17
C LYS A 263 10.29 13.19 -27.70
N LYS A 264 9.64 14.28 -27.26
CA LYS A 264 9.07 14.34 -25.89
C LYS A 264 7.95 13.31 -25.71
N LEU A 265 7.04 13.14 -26.67
CA LEU A 265 5.96 12.17 -26.60
C LEU A 265 6.44 10.71 -26.65
N GLU A 266 7.58 10.44 -27.30
CA GLU A 266 8.21 9.10 -27.30
C GLU A 266 8.71 8.68 -25.91
N HIS A 267 9.15 9.64 -25.10
CA HIS A 267 9.79 9.38 -23.80
C HIS A 267 8.97 9.80 -22.59
N LEU A 268 7.85 10.51 -22.77
CA LEU A 268 7.00 10.94 -21.66
C LEU A 268 6.22 9.74 -21.08
N PRO A 269 6.24 9.53 -19.75
CA PRO A 269 5.30 8.60 -19.10
C PRO A 269 3.87 9.14 -19.18
N GLY A 270 2.87 8.26 -19.11
CA GLY A 270 1.45 8.64 -19.15
C GLY A 270 0.75 8.48 -20.51
N LYS A 271 1.41 7.84 -21.49
CA LYS A 271 0.75 7.44 -22.74
C LYS A 271 -0.44 6.50 -22.43
N PRO A 272 -1.65 6.77 -22.94
CA PRO A 272 -2.76 5.81 -22.82
C PRO A 272 -2.36 4.52 -23.52
N GLY A 273 -2.38 3.42 -22.76
CA GLY A 273 -2.26 2.05 -23.26
C GLY A 273 -3.61 1.48 -23.63
#